data_AF-A0AAU9Y297-F1
#
_entry.id   AF-A0AAU9Y297-F1
#
_cell.length_a   1.000
_cell.length_b   1.000
_cell.length_c   1.000
_cell.angle_alpha   90.00
_cell.angle_beta   90.00
_cell.angle_gamma   90.00
#
_symmetry.space_group_name_H-M   'P 1'
#
loop_
_entity.id
_entity.type
_entity.pdbx_description
1 polymer ?
#
loop_
_entity_poly.entity_id
_entity_poly.type
_entity_poly.pdbx_seq_one_letter_code
_entity_poly.pdbx_strand_id
1 'polypeptide(L)'
;MHLTNYSINKKNEGAYQANSDETVCQGHKWSLKALWGYMKRMNINHVHVWETIKDLVVKAIIASDSAVNTMVKQNVRKRSCCHELFGFDVMLDETLKPWLLEVNISPSLHSTSQLDRNIKGQMIKDLLNLAGFCIPENLITTSTSSTSNMNQFVQDKAVTGLSSDERGKHAFYVQRHLDERTKQSILDILTPDDIRMLMETEDENSRRGCFQRVFPSMSSNKYLRFFESQRYYNILLDEWTRKYMREGRSTVLGIAVLQALGEKKLHIGATSDPTHQWNCPQGITYRSSSAPALSLDHGLIKSSASAPVLLPKIKKKSTKSHTSKV
;
A
#
# COMPACT_ATOMS: atom_id res chain seq x y z
N MET A 1 26.14 -5.15 27.87
CA MET A 1 24.70 -4.88 27.63
C MET A 1 24.47 -5.04 26.13
N HIS A 2 23.50 -5.86 25.69
CA HIS A 2 23.41 -6.30 24.28
C HIS A 2 22.01 -6.25 23.64
N LEU A 3 20.93 -6.13 24.42
CA LEU A 3 19.55 -6.17 23.90
C LEU A 3 18.82 -4.86 24.17
N THR A 4 18.16 -4.32 23.15
CA THR A 4 17.45 -3.03 23.20
C THR A 4 15.93 -3.18 23.31
N ASN A 5 15.39 -4.40 23.24
CA ASN A 5 13.94 -4.63 23.27
C ASN A 5 13.30 -4.03 24.54
N TYR A 6 12.22 -3.28 24.36
CA TYR A 6 11.48 -2.65 25.46
C TYR A 6 10.94 -3.68 26.47
N SER A 7 10.49 -4.84 26.00
CA SER A 7 9.93 -5.91 26.85
C SER A 7 10.92 -6.44 27.89
N ILE A 8 12.21 -6.40 27.58
CA ILE A 8 13.31 -6.80 28.46
C ILE A 8 13.71 -5.61 29.33
N ASN A 9 14.03 -4.47 28.70
CA ASN A 9 14.61 -3.32 29.41
C ASN A 9 13.65 -2.68 30.42
N LYS A 10 12.33 -2.73 30.20
CA LYS A 10 11.35 -2.21 31.17
C LYS A 10 11.36 -2.92 32.53
N LYS A 11 11.93 -4.12 32.59
CA LYS A 11 12.06 -4.93 33.82
C LYS A 11 13.39 -4.70 34.55
N ASN A 12 14.31 -3.93 33.96
CA ASN A 12 15.59 -3.61 34.59
C ASN A 12 15.39 -2.46 35.59
N GLU A 13 14.92 -2.82 36.79
CA GLU A 13 14.69 -1.91 37.91
C GLU A 13 15.97 -1.11 38.24
N GLY A 14 15.85 0.21 38.38
CA GLY A 14 16.96 1.13 38.64
C GLY A 14 17.76 1.59 37.41
N ALA A 15 17.73 0.85 36.30
CA ALA A 15 18.42 1.22 35.06
C ALA A 15 17.50 1.86 34.01
N TYR A 16 16.25 1.39 33.89
CA TYR A 16 15.31 1.95 32.91
C TYR A 16 14.80 3.32 33.34
N GLN A 17 14.96 4.30 32.45
CA GLN A 17 14.48 5.67 32.65
C GLN A 17 13.46 6.01 31.55
N ALA A 18 12.24 6.39 31.96
CA ALA A 18 11.25 6.93 31.05
C ALA A 18 11.51 8.42 30.79
N ASN A 19 11.18 8.89 29.60
CA ASN A 19 11.17 10.33 29.31
C ASN A 19 9.97 11.00 29.99
N SER A 20 10.17 12.19 30.53
CA SER A 20 9.12 13.06 31.07
C SER A 20 8.25 13.70 29.98
N ASP A 21 8.84 13.95 28.80
CA ASP A 21 8.17 14.52 27.62
C ASP A 21 8.76 13.94 26.30
N GLU A 22 7.99 14.02 25.21
CA GLU A 22 8.27 13.47 23.88
C GLU A 22 9.45 14.12 23.16
N THR A 23 9.81 15.33 23.59
CA THR A 23 10.93 16.11 23.04
C THR A 23 12.26 15.80 23.73
N VAL A 24 12.21 15.13 24.87
CA VAL A 24 13.37 14.89 25.73
C VAL A 24 14.13 13.66 25.25
N CYS A 25 15.46 13.79 25.22
CA CYS A 25 16.40 12.78 24.77
C CYS A 25 17.20 12.22 25.96
N GLN A 26 16.55 11.85 27.06
CA GLN A 26 17.24 11.41 28.30
C GLN A 26 16.85 9.98 28.73
N GLY A 27 15.61 9.56 28.48
CA GLY A 27 15.12 8.22 28.76
C GLY A 27 15.56 7.17 27.74
N HIS A 28 15.09 5.93 27.89
CA HIS A 28 15.48 4.79 27.06
C HIS A 28 14.60 4.59 25.80
N LYS A 29 13.63 5.49 25.56
CA LYS A 29 12.73 5.44 24.40
C LYS A 29 12.48 6.83 23.87
N TRP A 30 12.92 7.11 22.64
CA TRP A 30 12.78 8.42 22.00
C TRP A 30 11.88 8.32 20.77
N SER A 31 11.18 9.41 20.44
CA SER A 31 10.59 9.55 19.12
C SER A 31 11.68 9.72 18.05
N LEU A 32 11.39 9.36 16.79
CA LEU A 32 12.28 9.69 15.67
C LEU A 32 12.52 11.20 15.57
N LYS A 33 11.49 12.02 15.85
CA LYS A 33 11.61 13.48 15.88
C LYS A 33 12.66 13.95 16.90
N ALA A 34 12.65 13.38 18.11
CA ALA A 34 13.63 13.68 19.14
C ALA A 34 15.03 13.22 18.73
N LEU A 35 15.16 12.01 18.16
CA LEU A 35 16.42 11.48 17.64
C LEU A 35 17.03 12.38 16.55
N TRP A 36 16.22 12.85 15.59
CA TRP A 36 16.67 13.77 14.54
C TRP A 36 17.10 15.12 15.10
N GLY A 37 16.37 15.63 16.10
CA GLY A 37 16.77 16.83 16.83
C GLY A 37 18.12 16.67 17.53
N TYR A 38 18.36 15.51 18.15
CA TYR A 38 19.64 15.17 18.76
C TYR A 38 20.78 15.06 17.73
N MET A 39 20.58 14.30 16.65
CA MET A 39 21.58 14.17 15.58
C MET A 39 21.94 15.53 14.96
N LYS A 40 20.95 16.40 14.74
CA LYS A 40 21.19 17.75 14.23
C LYS A 40 22.07 18.58 15.17
N ARG A 41 21.86 18.48 16.50
CA ARG A 41 22.73 19.15 17.50
C ARG A 41 24.15 18.60 17.52
N MET A 42 24.31 17.31 17.20
CA MET A 42 25.62 16.65 17.06
C MET A 42 26.25 16.85 15.67
N ASN A 43 25.70 17.76 14.85
CA ASN A 43 26.16 18.04 13.49
C ASN A 43 26.14 16.81 12.55
N ILE A 44 25.25 15.85 12.83
CA ILE A 44 25.03 14.65 12.01
C ILE A 44 23.96 14.94 10.95
N ASN A 45 24.23 14.56 9.70
CA ASN A 45 23.27 14.62 8.60
C ASN A 45 22.21 13.50 8.72
N HIS A 46 21.24 13.68 9.61
CA HIS A 46 20.13 12.75 9.80
C HIS A 46 19.26 12.54 8.55
N VAL A 47 19.25 13.49 7.61
CA VAL A 47 18.54 13.33 6.33
C VAL A 47 19.18 12.20 5.52
N HIS A 48 20.51 12.16 5.44
CA HIS A 48 21.22 11.07 4.77
C HIS A 48 20.96 9.72 5.45
N VAL A 49 21.03 9.66 6.79
CA VAL A 49 20.71 8.45 7.56
C VAL A 49 19.30 7.96 7.22
N TRP A 50 18.31 8.86 7.23
CA TRP A 50 16.94 8.50 6.90
C TRP A 50 16.77 7.99 5.46
N GLU A 51 17.45 8.58 4.48
CA GLU A 51 17.44 8.08 3.09
C GLU A 51 18.07 6.68 2.97
N THR A 52 19.15 6.39 3.72
CA THR A 52 19.74 5.04 3.75
C THR A 52 18.83 4.01 4.43
N ILE A 53 18.06 4.40 5.45
CA ILE A 53 17.05 3.53 6.07
C ILE A 53 15.91 3.24 5.07
N LYS A 54 15.42 4.24 4.35
CA LYS A 54 14.40 4.03 3.30
C LYS A 54 14.89 3.09 2.21
N ASP A 55 16.14 3.24 1.77
CA ASP A 55 16.76 2.38 0.77
C ASP A 55 16.82 0.91 1.23
N LEU A 56 17.18 0.69 2.50
CA LEU A 56 17.16 -0.63 3.13
C LEU A 56 15.74 -1.22 3.18
N VAL A 57 14.74 -0.44 3.62
CA VAL A 57 13.34 -0.89 3.70
C VAL A 57 12.79 -1.27 2.33
N VAL A 58 13.01 -0.45 1.29
CA VAL A 58 12.52 -0.74 -0.06
C VAL A 58 13.13 -2.03 -0.60
N LYS A 59 14.45 -2.23 -0.43
CA LYS A 59 15.12 -3.46 -0.87
C LYS A 59 14.60 -4.70 -0.13
N ALA A 60 14.35 -4.59 1.17
CA ALA A 60 13.79 -5.69 1.96
C ALA A 60 12.39 -6.08 1.49
N ILE A 61 11.52 -5.11 1.19
CA ILE A 61 10.20 -5.38 0.62
C ILE A 61 10.31 -6.06 -0.75
N ILE A 62 11.15 -5.55 -1.64
CA ILE A 62 11.35 -6.12 -2.99
C ILE A 62 11.86 -7.56 -2.92
N ALA A 63 12.73 -7.89 -1.97
CA ALA A 63 13.21 -9.26 -1.78
C ALA A 63 12.07 -10.27 -1.50
N SER A 64 10.95 -9.81 -0.94
CA SER A 64 9.75 -10.64 -0.71
C SER A 64 8.69 -10.56 -1.83
N ASP A 65 8.84 -9.66 -2.81
CA ASP A 65 7.81 -9.34 -3.82
C ASP A 65 7.28 -10.59 -4.53
N SER A 66 8.18 -11.45 -5.02
CA SER A 66 7.78 -12.59 -5.86
C SER A 66 6.87 -13.57 -5.12
N ALA A 67 7.22 -13.91 -3.88
CA ALA A 67 6.44 -14.80 -3.02
C ALA A 67 5.11 -14.16 -2.62
N VAL A 68 5.13 -12.91 -2.15
CA VAL A 68 3.92 -12.18 -1.72
C VAL A 68 2.96 -12.00 -2.89
N ASN A 69 3.44 -11.54 -4.04
CA ASN A 69 2.62 -11.29 -5.23
C ASN A 69 1.95 -12.58 -5.75
N THR A 70 2.63 -13.72 -5.67
CA THR A 70 2.04 -15.02 -6.01
C THR A 70 0.84 -15.33 -5.12
N MET A 71 0.98 -15.15 -3.80
CA MET A 71 -0.10 -15.35 -2.85
C MET A 71 -1.23 -14.34 -3.02
N VAL A 72 -0.91 -13.07 -3.29
CA VAL A 72 -1.90 -12.02 -3.54
C VAL A 72 -2.75 -12.37 -4.77
N LYS A 73 -2.14 -12.77 -5.89
CA LYS A 73 -2.87 -13.18 -7.09
C LYS A 73 -3.81 -14.37 -6.87
N GLN A 74 -3.42 -15.30 -5.99
CA GLN A 74 -4.21 -16.51 -5.71
C GLN A 74 -5.35 -16.25 -4.72
N ASN A 75 -5.16 -15.36 -3.75
CA ASN A 75 -6.05 -15.24 -2.60
C ASN A 75 -6.81 -13.92 -2.50
N VAL A 76 -6.33 -12.87 -3.18
CA VAL A 76 -6.87 -11.51 -3.05
C VAL A 76 -7.71 -11.16 -4.27
N ARG A 77 -8.99 -10.84 -4.04
CA ARG A 77 -9.94 -10.50 -5.11
C ARG A 77 -9.71 -9.11 -5.72
N LYS A 78 -9.31 -8.15 -4.88
CA LYS A 78 -9.03 -6.76 -5.28
C LYS A 78 -7.83 -6.24 -4.52
N ARG A 79 -6.96 -5.48 -5.20
CA ARG A 79 -5.74 -4.91 -4.59
C ARG A 79 -6.03 -4.08 -3.36
N SER A 80 -7.11 -3.29 -3.38
CA SER A 80 -7.57 -2.46 -2.27
C SER A 80 -7.99 -3.23 -1.00
N CYS A 81 -8.09 -4.57 -1.05
CA CYS A 81 -8.48 -5.38 0.10
C CYS A 81 -7.30 -5.84 0.98
N CYS A 82 -6.05 -5.65 0.56
CA CYS A 82 -4.90 -6.17 1.27
C CYS A 82 -3.93 -5.05 1.62
N HIS A 83 -3.74 -4.83 2.92
CA HIS A 83 -2.84 -3.83 3.49
C HIS A 83 -2.12 -4.47 4.67
N GLU A 84 -0.84 -4.13 4.87
CA GLU A 84 -0.02 -4.71 5.94
C GLU A 84 0.84 -3.65 6.61
N LEU A 85 0.94 -3.71 7.93
CA LEU A 85 1.79 -2.81 8.73
C LEU A 85 2.98 -3.60 9.26
N PHE A 86 4.15 -3.34 8.70
CA PHE A 86 5.41 -3.94 9.16
C PHE A 86 6.12 -3.08 10.20
N GLY A 87 6.70 -3.72 11.22
CA GLY A 87 7.68 -3.13 12.11
C GLY A 87 9.09 -3.47 11.66
N PHE A 88 9.87 -2.47 11.24
CA PHE A 88 11.26 -2.66 10.87
C PHE A 88 12.18 -2.34 12.04
N ASP A 89 12.97 -3.33 12.46
CA ASP A 89 13.98 -3.17 13.49
C ASP A 89 15.33 -2.93 12.82
N VAL A 90 15.83 -1.69 12.93
CA VAL A 90 17.05 -1.23 12.25
C VAL A 90 18.07 -0.76 13.28
N MET A 91 19.29 -1.25 13.17
CA MET A 91 20.43 -0.84 13.99
C MET A 91 21.35 0.09 13.18
N LEU A 92 21.84 1.16 13.80
CA LEU A 92 22.89 2.01 13.24
C LEU A 92 24.23 1.65 13.88
N ASP A 93 25.26 1.44 13.05
CA ASP A 93 26.63 1.25 13.54
C ASP A 93 27.33 2.57 13.86
N GLU A 94 28.61 2.51 14.26
CA GLU A 94 29.43 3.68 14.60
C GLU A 94 29.62 4.65 13.43
N THR A 95 29.43 4.19 12.19
CA THR A 95 29.45 5.02 10.97
C THR A 95 28.07 5.48 10.53
N LEU A 96 27.04 5.19 11.32
CA LEU A 96 25.62 5.45 11.04
C LEU A 96 25.08 4.68 9.85
N LYS A 97 25.73 3.58 9.46
CA LYS A 97 25.19 2.69 8.43
C LYS A 97 24.05 1.86 9.03
N PRO A 98 22.88 1.79 8.35
CA PRO A 98 21.76 1.00 8.82
C PRO A 98 21.91 -0.49 8.50
N TRP A 99 21.60 -1.32 9.48
CA TRP A 99 21.58 -2.78 9.42
C TRP A 99 20.19 -3.29 9.78
N LEU A 100 19.60 -4.10 8.91
CA LEU A 100 18.30 -4.73 9.15
C LEU A 100 18.50 -5.87 10.14
N LEU A 101 17.78 -5.83 11.26
CA LEU A 101 17.77 -6.93 12.23
C LEU A 101 16.63 -7.90 11.93
N GLU A 102 15.41 -7.38 11.88
CA GLU A 102 14.20 -8.17 11.61
C GLU A 102 13.08 -7.31 11.02
N VAL A 103 12.11 -7.98 10.40
CA VAL A 103 10.86 -7.39 9.92
C VAL A 103 9.70 -8.10 10.62
N ASN A 104 9.02 -7.37 11.49
CA ASN A 104 7.90 -7.83 12.27
C ASN A 104 6.59 -7.66 11.50
N ILE A 105 5.89 -8.76 11.21
CA ILE A 105 4.55 -8.76 10.59
C ILE A 105 3.42 -8.41 11.57
N SER A 106 3.73 -8.29 12.86
CA SER A 106 2.76 -7.96 13.90
C SER A 106 3.43 -7.07 14.96
N PRO A 107 3.81 -5.83 14.59
CA PRO A 107 4.44 -4.92 15.52
C PRO A 107 3.52 -4.62 16.71
N SER A 108 4.09 -4.49 17.90
CA SER A 108 3.30 -4.23 19.10
C SER A 108 2.59 -2.87 19.04
N LEU A 109 1.26 -2.86 19.09
CA LEU A 109 0.45 -1.65 19.21
C LEU A 109 0.09 -1.29 20.66
N HIS A 110 0.60 -2.06 21.63
CA HIS A 110 0.37 -1.78 23.04
C HIS A 110 1.01 -0.43 23.44
N SER A 111 0.24 0.43 24.11
CA SER A 111 0.60 1.84 24.34
C SER A 111 0.57 2.19 25.83
N THR A 112 1.67 1.89 26.54
CA THR A 112 1.79 2.14 27.98
C THR A 112 2.10 3.60 28.32
N SER A 113 2.90 4.28 27.48
CA SER A 113 3.29 5.68 27.70
C SER A 113 2.48 6.66 26.85
N GLN A 114 2.46 7.94 27.22
CA GLN A 114 1.85 8.99 26.40
C GLN A 114 2.53 9.09 25.03
N LEU A 115 3.85 8.96 25.01
CA LEU A 115 4.65 8.89 23.78
C LEU A 115 4.18 7.77 22.84
N ASP A 116 3.98 6.55 23.38
CA ASP A 116 3.49 5.43 22.57
C ASP A 116 2.09 5.73 22.02
N ARG A 117 1.19 6.31 22.83
CA ARG A 117 -0.18 6.67 22.40
C ARG A 117 -0.17 7.69 21.28
N ASN A 118 0.64 8.74 21.38
CA ASN A 118 0.69 9.81 20.39
C ASN A 118 1.26 9.31 19.05
N ILE A 119 2.34 8.54 19.08
CA ILE A 119 2.95 7.98 17.87
C ILE A 119 2.03 6.93 17.24
N LYS A 120 1.63 5.91 18.00
CA LYS A 120 0.86 4.78 17.46
C LYS A 120 -0.56 5.16 17.10
N GLY A 121 -1.20 6.04 17.88
CA GLY A 121 -2.54 6.55 17.60
C GLY A 121 -2.60 7.29 16.27
N GLN A 122 -1.66 8.23 16.05
CA GLN A 122 -1.58 8.97 14.78
C GLN A 122 -1.21 8.04 13.61
N MET A 123 -0.26 7.12 13.79
CA MET A 123 0.13 6.14 12.77
C MET A 123 -1.05 5.25 12.33
N ILE A 124 -1.82 4.70 13.28
CA ILE A 124 -2.96 3.83 12.94
C ILE A 124 -4.08 4.63 12.28
N LYS A 125 -4.37 5.84 12.74
CA LYS A 125 -5.33 6.73 12.07
C LYS A 125 -4.96 6.94 10.60
N ASP A 126 -3.71 7.30 10.33
CA ASP A 126 -3.27 7.56 8.97
C ASP A 126 -3.19 6.29 8.12
N LEU A 127 -2.86 5.14 8.73
CA LEU A 127 -2.90 3.83 8.06
C LEU A 127 -4.32 3.48 7.59
N LEU A 128 -5.33 3.70 8.42
CA LEU A 128 -6.72 3.44 8.07
C LEU A 128 -7.23 4.41 6.98
N ASN A 129 -6.78 5.68 7.01
CA ASN A 129 -7.08 6.66 5.96
C ASN A 129 -6.46 6.27 4.60
N LEU A 130 -5.21 5.79 4.62
CA LEU A 130 -4.51 5.27 3.46
C LEU A 130 -5.23 4.07 2.86
N ALA A 131 -5.54 3.07 3.70
CA ALA A 131 -6.21 1.84 3.29
C ALA A 131 -7.54 2.11 2.57
N GLY A 132 -8.20 3.25 2.87
CA GLY A 132 -9.31 3.76 2.08
C GLY A 132 -10.48 2.78 2.00
N PHE A 133 -10.78 2.09 3.10
CA PHE A 133 -11.75 1.00 3.15
C PHE A 133 -13.09 1.40 2.50
N CYS A 134 -13.39 0.78 1.36
CA CYS A 134 -14.70 0.92 0.72
C CYS A 134 -15.71 0.05 1.48
N ILE A 135 -16.68 0.67 2.13
CA ILE A 135 -17.78 -0.04 2.78
C ILE A 135 -18.72 -0.56 1.69
N PRO A 136 -18.99 -1.88 1.61
CA PRO A 136 -19.95 -2.42 0.65
C PRO A 136 -21.35 -1.80 0.84
N GLU A 137 -21.98 -1.36 -0.24
CA GLU A 137 -23.32 -0.73 -0.24
C GLU A 137 -24.39 -1.56 0.52
N ASN A 138 -24.29 -2.88 0.44
CA ASN A 138 -25.23 -3.82 1.07
C ASN A 138 -25.27 -3.74 2.60
N LEU A 139 -24.27 -3.10 3.24
CA LEU A 139 -24.24 -2.85 4.69
C LEU A 139 -24.81 -1.47 5.08
N ILE A 140 -24.95 -0.56 4.11
CA ILE A 140 -25.45 0.80 4.33
C ILE A 140 -26.99 0.83 4.24
N THR A 141 -27.59 -0.09 3.48
CA THR A 141 -29.05 -0.12 3.21
C THR A 141 -29.91 -0.46 4.43
N THR A 142 -29.34 -0.89 5.56
CA THR A 142 -30.09 -1.20 6.79
C THR A 142 -30.36 0.00 7.70
N SER A 143 -29.88 1.20 7.37
CA SER A 143 -30.13 2.40 8.17
C SER A 143 -30.12 3.65 7.30
N THR A 144 -31.24 4.38 7.31
CA THR A 144 -31.51 5.68 6.65
C THR A 144 -31.84 5.66 5.16
N SER A 145 -33.14 5.69 4.88
CA SER A 145 -33.77 5.97 3.58
C SER A 145 -33.85 7.47 3.29
N SER A 146 -32.74 8.21 3.45
CA SER A 146 -32.66 9.61 3.03
C SER A 146 -31.22 10.12 2.97
N THR A 147 -30.93 10.80 1.86
CA THR A 147 -29.83 11.74 1.57
C THR A 147 -28.54 11.27 0.87
N SER A 148 -28.32 11.94 -0.27
CA SER A 148 -27.08 12.29 -0.96
C SER A 148 -26.45 11.28 -1.94
N ASN A 149 -26.54 11.61 -3.23
CA ASN A 149 -25.82 11.04 -4.38
C ASN A 149 -24.28 11.24 -4.32
N MET A 150 -23.69 11.47 -3.14
CA MET A 150 -22.25 11.73 -2.98
C MET A 150 -21.38 10.48 -3.09
N ASN A 151 -21.96 9.27 -3.03
CA ASN A 151 -21.22 8.01 -3.06
C ASN A 151 -21.12 7.37 -4.46
N GLN A 152 -21.45 8.10 -5.53
CA GLN A 152 -21.36 7.60 -6.90
C GLN A 152 -19.91 7.43 -7.42
N PHE A 153 -18.90 7.62 -6.56
CA PHE A 153 -17.50 7.28 -6.85
C PHE A 153 -17.18 5.79 -6.67
N VAL A 154 -18.12 4.98 -6.15
CA VAL A 154 -17.93 3.54 -5.95
C VAL A 154 -18.95 2.74 -6.77
N GLN A 155 -19.22 3.14 -8.02
CA GLN A 155 -19.73 2.17 -8.99
C GLN A 155 -18.57 1.29 -9.45
N ASP A 156 -18.18 0.38 -8.57
CA ASP A 156 -17.39 -0.79 -8.93
C ASP A 156 -18.31 -1.75 -9.71
N LYS A 157 -18.74 -1.33 -10.92
CA LYS A 157 -19.02 -2.29 -11.98
C LYS A 157 -17.66 -2.94 -12.27
N ALA A 158 -17.33 -3.92 -11.44
CA ALA A 158 -16.06 -4.61 -11.46
C ALA A 158 -15.83 -5.11 -12.88
N VAL A 159 -14.98 -4.42 -13.63
CA VAL A 159 -14.42 -4.97 -14.84
C VAL A 159 -13.46 -6.03 -14.34
N THR A 160 -13.95 -7.26 -14.25
CA THR A 160 -13.19 -8.41 -13.76
C THR A 160 -12.23 -8.87 -14.85
N GLY A 161 -11.18 -8.09 -15.09
CA GLY A 161 -10.08 -8.43 -15.99
C GLY A 161 -9.73 -7.35 -17.00
N LEU A 162 -8.49 -7.38 -17.45
CA LEU A 162 -7.98 -6.48 -18.49
C LEU A 162 -8.66 -6.77 -19.83
N SER A 163 -8.82 -5.76 -20.68
CA SER A 163 -9.18 -5.93 -22.08
C SER A 163 -8.03 -6.59 -22.88
N SER A 164 -8.27 -6.89 -24.16
CA SER A 164 -7.24 -7.50 -25.01
C SER A 164 -6.07 -6.55 -25.27
N ASP A 165 -6.35 -5.28 -25.52
CA ASP A 165 -5.34 -4.25 -25.74
C ASP A 165 -4.57 -3.93 -24.46
N GLU A 166 -5.25 -3.86 -23.31
CA GLU A 166 -4.60 -3.69 -21.99
C GLU A 166 -3.64 -4.85 -21.70
N ARG A 167 -4.06 -6.11 -21.95
CA ARG A 167 -3.15 -7.27 -21.83
C ARG A 167 -1.95 -7.17 -22.77
N GLY A 168 -2.17 -6.74 -24.01
CA GLY A 168 -1.11 -6.53 -25.00
C GLY A 168 -0.11 -5.48 -24.54
N LYS A 169 -0.60 -4.34 -24.04
CA LYS A 169 0.20 -3.26 -23.49
C LYS A 169 1.03 -3.74 -22.30
N HIS A 170 0.39 -4.44 -21.36
CA HIS A 170 1.08 -4.98 -20.18
C HIS A 170 2.24 -5.89 -20.57
N ALA A 171 1.97 -6.83 -21.47
CA ALA A 171 2.98 -7.78 -21.94
C ALA A 171 4.12 -7.10 -22.72
N PHE A 172 3.81 -6.05 -23.48
CA PHE A 172 4.82 -5.27 -24.19
C PHE A 172 5.80 -4.59 -23.22
N TYR A 173 5.28 -3.87 -22.23
CA TYR A 173 6.10 -3.03 -21.34
C TYR A 173 6.91 -3.79 -20.28
N VAL A 174 6.59 -5.06 -20.00
CA VAL A 174 7.38 -5.88 -19.04
C VAL A 174 8.57 -6.60 -19.67
N GLN A 175 8.84 -6.38 -20.97
CA GLN A 175 10.01 -6.94 -21.63
C GLN A 175 11.32 -6.41 -21.01
N ARG A 176 12.31 -7.29 -20.81
CA ARG A 176 13.55 -6.96 -20.07
C ARG A 176 14.45 -5.92 -20.74
N HIS A 177 14.35 -5.73 -22.05
CA HIS A 177 15.30 -4.93 -22.84
C HIS A 177 14.67 -3.69 -23.50
N LEU A 178 13.64 -3.11 -22.90
CA LEU A 178 13.11 -1.84 -23.36
C LEU A 178 14.07 -0.69 -23.01
N ASP A 179 14.38 0.13 -24.01
CA ASP A 179 15.09 1.37 -23.81
C ASP A 179 14.23 2.40 -23.03
N GLU A 180 14.86 3.43 -22.49
CA GLU A 180 14.16 4.44 -21.68
C GLU A 180 13.12 5.22 -22.47
N ARG A 181 13.35 5.45 -23.78
CA ARG A 181 12.39 6.16 -24.63
C ARG A 181 11.12 5.34 -24.81
N THR A 182 11.26 4.04 -25.01
CA THR A 182 10.13 3.13 -25.14
C THR A 182 9.40 3.01 -23.83
N LYS A 183 10.08 2.98 -22.67
CA LYS A 183 9.38 3.00 -21.37
C LYS A 183 8.53 4.26 -21.21
N GLN A 184 9.07 5.43 -21.56
CA GLN A 184 8.35 6.71 -21.46
C GLN A 184 7.06 6.74 -22.28
N SER A 185 7.00 6.04 -23.42
CA SER A 185 5.78 5.97 -24.24
C SER A 185 4.63 5.23 -23.57
N ILE A 186 4.82 4.62 -22.39
CA ILE A 186 3.74 3.99 -21.61
C ILE A 186 2.63 4.99 -21.27
N LEU A 187 2.98 6.28 -21.20
CA LEU A 187 2.07 7.38 -20.89
C LEU A 187 1.42 8.03 -22.12
N ASP A 188 1.79 7.62 -23.34
CA ASP A 188 1.26 8.24 -24.57
C ASP A 188 -0.22 7.87 -24.80
N ILE A 189 -0.58 6.62 -24.49
CA ILE A 189 -1.94 6.10 -24.58
C ILE A 189 -2.31 5.54 -23.21
N LEU A 190 -3.07 6.28 -22.41
CA LEU A 190 -3.57 5.79 -21.13
C LEU A 190 -4.84 4.97 -21.33
N THR A 191 -4.79 3.67 -21.07
CA THR A 191 -5.97 2.78 -21.12
C THR A 191 -6.89 3.02 -19.92
N PRO A 192 -8.16 2.59 -19.94
CA PRO A 192 -9.02 2.63 -18.76
C PRO A 192 -8.38 2.02 -17.50
N ASP A 193 -7.62 0.93 -17.65
CA ASP A 193 -6.86 0.32 -16.54
C ASP A 193 -5.74 1.21 -16.00
N ASP A 194 -4.97 1.85 -16.88
CA ASP A 194 -3.94 2.81 -16.46
C ASP A 194 -4.56 3.97 -15.69
N ILE A 195 -5.66 4.54 -16.21
CA ILE A 195 -6.34 5.67 -15.60
C ILE A 195 -6.85 5.29 -14.20
N ARG A 196 -7.48 4.12 -14.05
CA ARG A 196 -7.91 3.60 -12.74
C ARG A 196 -6.74 3.51 -11.77
N MET A 197 -5.61 2.94 -12.21
CA MET A 197 -4.45 2.77 -11.34
C MET A 197 -3.83 4.12 -10.93
N LEU A 198 -3.72 5.06 -11.87
CA LEU A 198 -3.17 6.38 -11.61
C LEU A 198 -4.07 7.20 -10.68
N MET A 199 -5.40 7.17 -10.89
CA MET A 199 -6.37 7.80 -10.00
C MET A 199 -6.29 7.25 -8.58
N GLU A 200 -6.33 5.91 -8.42
CA GLU A 200 -6.21 5.27 -7.11
C GLU A 200 -4.90 5.65 -6.41
N THR A 201 -3.80 5.75 -7.17
CA THR A 201 -2.49 6.13 -6.65
C THR A 201 -2.45 7.58 -6.15
N GLU A 202 -3.05 8.54 -6.87
CA GLU A 202 -3.12 9.94 -6.42
C GLU A 202 -4.09 10.10 -5.24
N ASP A 203 -5.22 9.40 -5.27
CA ASP A 203 -6.19 9.40 -4.18
C ASP A 203 -5.59 8.86 -2.88
N GLU A 204 -4.87 7.73 -2.94
CA GLU A 204 -4.12 7.19 -1.81
C GLU A 204 -3.11 8.22 -1.29
N ASN A 205 -2.35 8.85 -2.19
CA ASN A 205 -1.36 9.86 -1.82
C ASN A 205 -2.01 11.07 -1.14
N SER A 206 -3.21 11.49 -1.56
CA SER A 206 -3.93 12.62 -0.98
C SER A 206 -4.35 12.39 0.47
N ARG A 207 -4.58 11.12 0.86
CA ARG A 207 -5.06 10.72 2.20
C ARG A 207 -3.97 10.17 3.12
N ARG A 208 -2.70 10.28 2.72
CA ARG A 208 -1.56 9.64 3.41
C ARG A 208 -1.27 10.10 4.83
N GLY A 209 -1.80 11.26 5.23
CA GLY A 209 -1.47 11.87 6.52
C GLY A 209 0.05 12.07 6.67
N CYS A 210 0.62 11.55 7.75
CA CYS A 210 2.05 11.65 8.04
C CYS A 210 2.91 10.57 7.33
N PHE A 211 2.33 9.64 6.58
CA PHE A 211 3.12 8.69 5.80
C PHE A 211 3.83 9.38 4.62
N GLN A 212 4.99 8.83 4.28
CA GLN A 212 5.74 9.20 3.08
C GLN A 212 5.79 8.00 2.14
N ARG A 213 5.35 8.18 0.89
CA ARG A 213 5.57 7.19 -0.16
C ARG A 213 7.06 7.14 -0.52
N VAL A 214 7.68 5.99 -0.27
CA VAL A 214 9.11 5.75 -0.58
C VAL A 214 9.31 5.07 -1.94
N PHE A 215 8.31 4.31 -2.38
CA PHE A 215 8.23 3.65 -3.68
C PHE A 215 6.77 3.62 -4.16
N PRO A 216 6.46 3.97 -5.42
CA PRO A 216 7.32 4.69 -6.36
C PRO A 216 7.56 6.15 -5.90
N SER A 217 8.73 6.68 -6.23
CA SER A 217 9.18 8.05 -5.95
C SER A 217 10.15 8.53 -7.03
N MET A 218 10.46 9.83 -7.06
CA MET A 218 11.34 10.43 -8.09
C MET A 218 12.73 9.78 -8.20
N SER A 219 13.19 9.14 -7.13
CA SER A 219 14.50 8.46 -7.05
C SER A 219 14.39 6.94 -6.97
N SER A 220 13.19 6.37 -7.12
CA SER A 220 12.96 4.93 -6.93
C SER A 220 13.20 4.07 -8.16
N ASN A 221 13.34 4.64 -9.36
CA ASN A 221 13.61 3.89 -10.60
C ASN A 221 14.80 2.93 -10.44
N LYS A 222 15.82 3.34 -9.66
CA LYS A 222 17.01 2.54 -9.33
C LYS A 222 16.69 1.17 -8.71
N TYR A 223 15.48 0.96 -8.15
CA TYR A 223 15.05 -0.29 -7.54
C TYR A 223 14.39 -1.26 -8.53
N LEU A 224 13.96 -0.80 -9.71
CA LEU A 224 13.28 -1.64 -10.71
C LEU A 224 14.14 -2.84 -11.18
N ARG A 225 15.47 -2.71 -11.08
CA ARG A 225 16.42 -3.79 -11.38
C ARG A 225 16.46 -4.92 -10.35
N PHE A 226 15.94 -4.72 -9.14
CA PHE A 226 15.96 -5.72 -8.08
C PHE A 226 14.75 -6.66 -8.13
N PHE A 227 13.72 -6.34 -8.92
CA PHE A 227 12.59 -7.22 -9.13
C PHE A 227 12.99 -8.41 -10.01
N GLU A 228 12.65 -9.62 -9.58
CA GLU A 228 12.90 -10.86 -10.33
C GLU A 228 12.25 -10.82 -11.73
N SER A 229 11.04 -10.27 -11.80
CA SER A 229 10.28 -10.02 -13.02
C SER A 229 9.77 -8.58 -13.04
N GLN A 230 9.87 -7.92 -14.19
CA GLN A 230 9.36 -6.58 -14.38
C GLN A 230 7.85 -6.56 -14.15
N ARG A 231 7.37 -5.52 -13.47
CA ARG A 231 5.95 -5.33 -13.17
C ARG A 231 5.45 -4.12 -13.94
N TYR A 232 4.37 -4.32 -14.70
CA TYR A 232 3.80 -3.27 -15.54
C TYR A 232 3.50 -1.99 -14.74
N TYR A 233 2.77 -2.12 -13.62
CA TYR A 233 2.41 -0.96 -12.81
C TYR A 233 3.61 -0.28 -12.15
N ASN A 234 4.70 -0.99 -11.86
CA ASN A 234 5.90 -0.34 -11.35
C ASN A 234 6.51 0.59 -12.41
N ILE A 235 6.47 0.19 -13.68
CA ILE A 235 6.96 1.01 -14.80
C ILE A 235 5.99 2.19 -15.04
N LEU A 236 4.68 1.93 -15.11
CA LEU A 236 3.66 2.95 -15.29
C LEU A 236 3.77 4.05 -14.23
N LEU A 237 3.84 3.65 -12.97
CA LEU A 237 3.88 4.60 -11.86
C LEU A 237 5.23 5.30 -11.75
N ASP A 238 6.34 4.64 -12.08
CA ASP A 238 7.65 5.30 -12.15
C ASP A 238 7.68 6.40 -13.21
N GLU A 239 7.23 6.12 -14.43
CA GLU A 239 7.13 7.14 -15.49
C GLU A 239 6.17 8.27 -15.10
N TRP A 240 5.00 7.93 -14.54
CA TRP A 240 4.03 8.93 -14.09
C TRP A 240 4.61 9.83 -13.01
N THR A 241 5.23 9.24 -11.99
CA THR A 241 5.90 9.99 -10.91
C THR A 241 6.97 10.90 -11.48
N ARG A 242 7.84 10.40 -12.37
CA ARG A 242 8.91 11.21 -12.99
C ARG A 242 8.37 12.37 -13.85
N LYS A 243 7.24 12.17 -14.53
CA LYS A 243 6.63 13.18 -15.40
C LYS A 243 5.80 14.21 -14.64
N TYR A 244 5.02 13.78 -13.64
CA TYR A 244 3.99 14.61 -13.03
C TYR A 244 4.15 14.82 -11.52
N MET A 245 4.96 14.06 -10.78
CA MET A 245 5.07 14.21 -9.31
C MET A 245 6.30 15.00 -8.85
N ARG A 246 6.86 15.88 -9.69
CA ARG A 246 7.96 16.77 -9.30
C ARG A 246 7.45 17.83 -8.30
N GLU A 247 8.09 17.92 -7.13
CA GLU A 247 7.67 18.76 -6.00
C GLU A 247 7.26 20.19 -6.42
N GLY A 248 6.05 20.60 -6.00
CA GLY A 248 5.53 21.96 -6.08
C GLY A 248 4.57 22.23 -7.26
N ARG A 249 5.04 22.15 -8.51
CA ARG A 249 4.26 22.60 -9.69
C ARG A 249 3.69 21.47 -10.55
N SER A 250 4.34 20.31 -10.54
CA SER A 250 4.01 19.25 -11.49
C SER A 250 2.81 18.43 -11.04
N THR A 251 2.62 18.26 -9.72
CA THR A 251 1.57 17.42 -9.15
C THR A 251 0.17 17.91 -9.51
N VAL A 252 -0.01 19.24 -9.58
CA VAL A 252 -1.29 19.86 -9.99
C VAL A 252 -1.64 19.50 -11.43
N LEU A 253 -0.65 19.42 -12.33
CA LEU A 253 -0.88 19.06 -13.73
C LEU A 253 -1.29 17.60 -13.86
N GLY A 254 -0.64 16.67 -13.15
CA GLY A 254 -1.02 15.26 -13.14
C GLY A 254 -2.44 15.06 -12.65
N ILE A 255 -2.81 15.72 -11.55
CA ILE A 255 -4.18 15.70 -11.00
C ILE A 255 -5.17 16.27 -12.02
N ALA A 256 -4.87 17.40 -12.65
CA ALA A 256 -5.75 18.00 -13.66
C ALA A 256 -5.97 17.09 -14.88
N VAL A 257 -4.93 16.37 -15.33
CA VAL A 257 -5.04 15.36 -16.39
C VAL A 257 -6.00 14.26 -15.97
N LEU A 258 -5.82 13.69 -14.77
CA LEU A 258 -6.69 12.62 -14.28
C LEU A 258 -8.13 13.08 -14.03
N GLN A 259 -8.33 14.33 -13.57
CA GLN A 259 -9.66 14.93 -13.42
C GLN A 259 -10.37 15.04 -14.77
N ALA A 260 -9.70 15.55 -15.81
CA ALA A 260 -10.27 15.66 -17.15
C ALA A 260 -10.62 14.29 -17.75
N LEU A 261 -9.81 13.25 -17.49
CA LEU A 261 -10.11 11.87 -17.89
C LEU A 261 -11.27 11.28 -17.06
N GLY A 262 -11.35 11.66 -15.79
CA GLY A 262 -12.42 11.31 -14.86
C GLY A 262 -13.78 11.86 -15.29
N GLU A 263 -13.85 13.14 -15.69
CA GLU A 263 -15.06 13.81 -16.19
C GLU A 263 -15.60 13.14 -17.46
N LYS A 264 -14.70 12.67 -18.33
CA LYS A 264 -15.04 11.87 -19.52
C LYS A 264 -15.44 10.42 -19.18
N LYS A 265 -15.36 10.01 -17.92
CA LYS A 265 -15.67 8.65 -17.43
C LYS A 265 -14.85 7.55 -18.11
N LEU A 266 -13.65 7.85 -18.58
CA LEU A 266 -12.80 6.91 -19.32
C LEU A 266 -12.24 5.77 -18.45
N HIS A 267 -12.23 5.95 -17.13
CA HIS A 267 -11.86 4.92 -16.16
C HIS A 267 -12.99 3.90 -15.93
N ILE A 268 -14.22 4.18 -16.39
CA ILE A 268 -15.41 3.35 -16.15
C ILE A 268 -15.62 2.42 -17.34
N GLY A 269 -15.37 1.12 -17.13
CA GLY A 269 -15.66 0.10 -18.14
C GLY A 269 -14.65 0.05 -19.29
N ALA A 270 -15.08 -0.57 -20.40
CA ALA A 270 -14.34 -0.56 -21.65
C ALA A 270 -14.62 0.73 -22.42
N THR A 271 -13.59 1.28 -23.07
CA THR A 271 -13.71 2.48 -23.90
C THR A 271 -13.82 2.10 -25.38
N SER A 272 -14.65 2.85 -26.13
CA SER A 272 -14.69 2.82 -27.59
C SER A 272 -13.86 3.94 -28.23
N ASP A 273 -13.23 4.80 -27.41
CA ASP A 273 -12.36 5.87 -27.88
C ASP A 273 -11.01 5.29 -28.34
N PRO A 274 -10.66 5.37 -29.64
CA PRO A 274 -9.42 4.81 -30.17
C PRO A 274 -8.16 5.48 -29.58
N THR A 275 -8.27 6.70 -29.03
CA THR A 275 -7.14 7.38 -28.37
C THR A 275 -6.78 6.77 -27.01
N HIS A 276 -7.66 5.91 -26.47
CA HIS A 276 -7.50 5.21 -25.21
C HIS A 276 -7.48 3.68 -25.40
N GLN A 277 -7.31 3.21 -26.64
CA GLN A 277 -7.10 1.80 -26.98
C GLN A 277 -5.66 1.61 -27.44
N TRP A 278 -4.90 0.76 -26.74
CA TRP A 278 -3.50 0.59 -27.05
C TRP A 278 -3.28 -0.37 -28.23
N ASN A 279 -2.40 0.02 -29.15
CA ASN A 279 -1.96 -0.84 -30.23
C ASN A 279 -0.45 -1.01 -30.18
N CYS A 280 0.03 -2.20 -30.52
CA CYS A 280 1.46 -2.46 -30.58
C CYS A 280 2.11 -1.56 -31.66
N PRO A 281 3.23 -0.89 -31.36
CA PRO A 281 3.98 -0.15 -32.37
C PRO A 281 4.33 -1.06 -33.57
N GLN A 282 4.12 -0.56 -34.78
CA GLN A 282 4.33 -1.32 -36.02
C GLN A 282 5.77 -1.85 -36.11
N GLY A 283 5.92 -3.15 -36.41
CA GLY A 283 7.23 -3.81 -36.57
C GLY A 283 7.69 -4.68 -35.40
N ILE A 284 6.96 -4.75 -34.29
CA ILE A 284 7.29 -5.61 -33.14
C ILE A 284 6.19 -6.66 -32.95
N THR A 285 6.48 -7.91 -33.32
CA THR A 285 5.63 -9.07 -33.00
C THR A 285 5.91 -9.56 -31.58
N TYR A 286 4.93 -9.52 -30.69
CA TYR A 286 5.04 -10.13 -29.37
C TYR A 286 4.59 -11.60 -29.42
N ARG A 287 5.44 -12.53 -28.96
CA ARG A 287 4.98 -13.89 -28.63
C ARG A 287 4.36 -13.87 -27.24
N SER A 288 3.04 -14.01 -27.17
CA SER A 288 2.34 -14.30 -25.93
C SER A 288 2.75 -15.68 -25.42
N SER A 289 3.77 -15.75 -24.59
CA SER A 289 4.16 -16.96 -23.87
C SER A 289 4.37 -16.66 -22.40
N SER A 290 3.34 -16.11 -21.74
CA SER A 290 3.17 -16.11 -20.28
C SER A 290 1.87 -15.41 -19.87
N ALA A 291 0.73 -15.97 -20.25
CA ALA A 291 -0.44 -15.94 -19.40
C ALA A 291 -0.65 -17.39 -18.95
N PRO A 292 -0.75 -17.71 -17.65
CA PRO A 292 -1.27 -19.01 -17.27
C PRO A 292 -2.72 -19.03 -17.73
N ALA A 293 -2.96 -19.70 -18.87
CA ALA A 293 -4.29 -20.14 -19.21
C ALA A 293 -4.71 -21.08 -18.09
N LEU A 294 -5.67 -20.67 -17.27
CA LEU A 294 -6.44 -21.60 -16.47
C LEU A 294 -7.14 -22.52 -17.47
N SER A 295 -6.58 -23.71 -17.67
CA SER A 295 -7.29 -24.81 -18.31
C SER A 295 -8.47 -25.16 -17.40
N LEU A 296 -9.65 -24.62 -17.74
CA LEU A 296 -10.92 -25.15 -17.28
C LEU A 296 -11.11 -26.50 -17.97
N ASP A 297 -10.61 -27.56 -17.33
CA ASP A 297 -11.01 -28.91 -17.67
C ASP A 297 -12.31 -29.21 -16.92
N HIS A 298 -13.44 -29.06 -17.61
CA HIS A 298 -14.74 -29.50 -17.14
C HIS A 298 -14.84 -31.02 -17.31
N GLY A 299 -14.28 -31.75 -16.34
CA GLY A 299 -14.34 -33.21 -16.25
C GLY A 299 -14.90 -33.69 -14.91
N LEU A 300 -16.23 -33.90 -14.88
CA LEU A 300 -16.96 -34.86 -14.04
C LEU A 300 -16.40 -35.22 -12.65
N ILE A 301 -16.89 -34.55 -11.59
CA ILE A 301 -16.95 -35.15 -10.25
C ILE A 301 -18.38 -35.07 -9.71
N LYS A 302 -18.86 -36.26 -9.34
CA LYS A 302 -20.21 -36.60 -8.87
C LYS A 302 -20.57 -35.88 -7.56
N SER A 303 -21.88 -35.72 -7.40
CA SER A 303 -22.61 -35.24 -6.23
C SER A 303 -22.14 -35.80 -4.89
N SER A 304 -21.91 -34.91 -3.91
CA SER A 304 -22.07 -35.23 -2.49
C SER A 304 -22.75 -34.06 -1.77
N ALA A 305 -23.78 -34.38 -1.00
CA ALA A 305 -24.74 -33.46 -0.39
C ALA A 305 -24.12 -32.41 0.55
N SER A 306 -24.70 -31.22 0.50
CA SER A 306 -24.46 -30.08 1.38
C SER A 306 -24.83 -30.37 2.84
N ALA A 307 -23.87 -30.27 3.75
CA ALA A 307 -24.12 -30.09 5.17
C ALA A 307 -24.22 -28.58 5.50
N PRO A 308 -25.21 -28.13 6.31
CA PRO A 308 -25.32 -26.72 6.66
C PRO A 308 -24.30 -26.33 7.73
N VAL A 309 -23.55 -25.26 7.47
CA VAL A 309 -22.66 -24.62 8.45
C VAL A 309 -23.53 -23.83 9.45
N LEU A 310 -23.68 -24.37 10.66
CA LEU A 310 -24.32 -23.70 11.78
C LEU A 310 -23.36 -22.68 12.41
N LEU A 311 -23.73 -21.39 12.36
CA LEU A 311 -23.06 -20.34 13.13
C LEU A 311 -23.31 -20.53 14.65
N PRO A 312 -22.35 -20.21 15.53
CA PRO A 312 -22.51 -20.31 16.98
C PRO A 312 -23.57 -19.33 17.50
N LYS A 313 -24.54 -19.83 18.29
CA LYS A 313 -25.56 -19.00 18.97
C LYS A 313 -24.94 -18.27 20.18
N ILE A 314 -24.94 -16.93 20.12
CA ILE A 314 -24.60 -16.07 21.27
C ILE A 314 -25.73 -16.16 22.32
N LYS A 315 -25.42 -16.67 23.52
CA LYS A 315 -26.36 -16.70 24.65
C LYS A 315 -26.49 -15.30 25.26
N LYS A 316 -27.66 -14.67 25.11
CA LYS A 316 -28.07 -13.50 25.92
C LYS A 316 -28.32 -13.95 27.37
N LYS A 317 -27.55 -13.44 28.34
CA LYS A 317 -27.93 -13.52 29.76
C LYS A 317 -29.01 -12.47 30.02
N SER A 318 -30.20 -12.96 30.33
CA SER A 318 -31.33 -12.19 30.87
C SER A 318 -31.10 -11.96 32.37
N THR A 319 -31.01 -10.71 32.80
CA THR A 319 -31.14 -10.31 34.20
C THR A 319 -32.52 -9.71 34.43
N LYS A 320 -33.39 -10.44 35.14
CA LYS A 320 -34.59 -9.94 35.84
C LYS A 320 -34.47 -10.44 37.29
N SER A 321 -34.15 -9.55 38.23
CA SER A 321 -35.05 -8.76 39.09
C SER A 321 -35.61 -9.57 40.26
N HIS A 322 -35.13 -9.28 41.48
CA HIS A 322 -35.87 -9.55 42.71
C HIS A 322 -35.79 -8.32 43.63
N THR A 323 -36.93 -7.65 43.71
CA THR A 323 -37.33 -6.74 44.78
C THR A 323 -38.06 -7.53 45.85
N SER A 324 -37.63 -7.41 47.11
CA SER A 324 -38.45 -7.01 48.29
C SER A 324 -38.21 -7.80 49.57
N LYS A 325 -37.91 -7.01 50.63
CA LYS A 325 -38.31 -7.12 52.06
C LYS A 325 -37.71 -8.27 52.88
N VAL A 326 -37.00 -7.94 53.96
CA VAL A 326 -37.52 -7.41 55.25
C VAL A 326 -36.61 -6.30 55.74
#